data_AF-A0A970TSX4-F1
#
_entry.id   AF-A0A970TSX4-F1
#
_cell.length_a   1.000
_cell.length_b   1.000
_cell.length_c   1.000
_cell.angle_alpha   90.00
_cell.angle_beta   90.00
_cell.angle_gamma   90.00
#
_symmetry.space_group_name_H-M   'P 1'
#
loop_
_entity.id
_entity.type
_entity.pdbx_description
1 polymer ?
#
loop_
_entity_poly.entity_id
_entity_poly.type
_entity_poly.pdbx_seq_one_letter_code
_entity_poly.pdbx_strand_id
1 'polypeptide(L)' 'MSEYAKDYSLPELMAASVAREINDGELCFIGVGMPLMAATVAKFTHAPNFNMMVEYGA' A
#
# COMPACT_ATOMS: atom_id res chain seq x y z
N MET A 1 -2.04 -17.80 18.01
CA MET A 1 -0.84 -17.02 17.66
C MET A 1 -0.88 -16.84 16.15
N SER A 2 -0.82 -15.62 15.63
CA SER A 2 -0.68 -15.39 14.18
C SER A 2 0.69 -15.90 13.72
N GLU A 3 0.71 -16.59 12.59
CA GLU A 3 1.95 -16.96 11.90
C GLU A 3 2.40 -15.77 11.05
N TYR A 4 3.60 -15.25 11.32
CA TYR A 4 4.19 -14.14 10.56
C TYR A 4 5.21 -14.66 9.56
N ALA A 5 5.28 -13.99 8.40
CA ALA A 5 6.33 -14.23 7.42
C ALA A 5 7.71 -14.01 8.06
N LYS A 6 8.65 -14.91 7.79
CA LYS A 6 10.03 -14.85 8.30
C LYS A 6 11.05 -14.47 7.23
N ASP A 7 10.68 -14.61 5.97
CA ASP A 7 11.51 -14.31 4.81
C ASP A 7 10.92 -13.12 4.07
N TYR A 8 11.27 -11.92 4.53
CA TYR A 8 10.92 -10.67 3.87
C TYR A 8 12.10 -9.70 3.96
N SER A 9 12.20 -8.85 2.97
CA SER A 9 13.13 -7.74 2.92
C SER A 9 12.55 -6.51 3.64
N LEU A 10 13.43 -5.62 4.11
CA LEU A 10 12.99 -4.37 4.75
C LEU A 10 12.06 -3.52 3.86
N PRO A 11 12.26 -3.42 2.52
CA PRO A 11 11.30 -2.75 1.63
C PRO A 11 9.90 -3.37 1.64
N GLU A 12 9.77 -4.69 1.71
CA GLU A 12 8.46 -5.36 1.77
C GLU A 12 7.75 -5.08 3.09
N LEU A 13 8.49 -5.08 4.20
CA LEU A 13 7.95 -4.68 5.49
C LEU A 13 7.46 -3.23 5.48
N MET A 14 8.24 -2.33 4.88
CA MET A 14 7.85 -0.93 4.72
C MET A 14 6.59 -0.81 3.86
N ALA A 15 6.53 -1.49 2.71
CA ALA A 15 5.38 -1.46 1.81
C ALA A 15 4.11 -1.98 2.51
N ALA A 16 4.21 -3.09 3.25
CA ALA A 16 3.09 -3.62 4.02
C ALA A 16 2.66 -2.69 5.15
N SER A 17 3.59 -1.94 5.75
CA SER A 17 3.30 -0.99 6.82
C SER A 17 2.60 0.26 6.28
N VAL A 18 3.11 0.83 5.19
CA VAL A 18 2.47 1.97 4.51
C VAL A 18 1.09 1.58 3.96
N ALA A 19 0.96 0.37 3.40
CA ALA A 19 -0.32 -0.11 2.89
C ALA A 19 -1.41 -0.09 3.96
N ARG A 20 -1.10 -0.42 5.22
CA ARG A 20 -2.07 -0.44 6.33
C ARG A 20 -2.56 0.94 6.76
N GLU A 21 -1.87 2.01 6.36
CA GLU A 21 -2.34 3.37 6.61
C GLU A 21 -3.44 3.78 5.62
N ILE A 22 -3.66 3.01 4.55
CA ILE A 22 -4.67 3.31 3.53
C ILE A 22 -5.99 2.65 3.89
N ASN A 23 -7.02 3.46 4.11
CA ASN A 23 -8.36 2.96 4.43
C ASN A 23 -9.19 2.67 3.17
N ASP A 24 -10.06 1.67 3.25
CA ASP A 24 -10.98 1.38 2.16
C ASP A 24 -11.92 2.56 1.91
N GLY A 25 -12.07 2.94 0.64
CA GLY A 25 -12.96 4.02 0.21
C GLY A 25 -12.40 5.45 0.35
N GLU A 26 -11.18 5.64 0.87
CA GLU A 26 -10.57 6.97 0.95
C GLU A 26 -9.93 7.43 -0.37
N LEU A 27 -9.57 8.71 -0.44
CA LEU A 27 -8.85 9.30 -1.57
C LEU A 27 -7.40 9.62 -1.15
N CYS A 28 -6.43 8.97 -1.79
CA CYS A 28 -5.01 9.14 -1.46
C CYS A 28 -4.24 9.79 -2.63
N PHE A 29 -3.35 10.73 -2.32
CA PHE A 29 -2.34 11.20 -3.26
C PHE A 29 -1.05 10.38 -3.06
N ILE A 30 -0.55 9.74 -4.13
CA ILE A 30 0.50 8.73 -4.06
C ILE A 30 1.69 9.13 -4.95
N GLY A 31 2.92 9.10 -4.41
CA GLY A 31 4.15 9.27 -5.19
C GLY A 31 4.53 8.03 -5.99
N VAL A 32 5.47 8.14 -6.93
CA VAL A 32 5.96 6.99 -7.72
C VAL A 32 6.97 6.12 -6.98
N GLY A 33 7.11 4.86 -7.42
CA GLY A 33 8.07 3.91 -6.85
C GLY A 33 7.51 3.17 -5.63
N MET A 34 8.21 3.22 -4.50
CA MET A 34 7.81 2.50 -3.27
C MET A 34 6.42 2.90 -2.73
N PRO A 35 6.01 4.19 -2.74
CA PRO A 35 4.66 4.56 -2.34
C PRO A 35 3.58 3.95 -3.23
N LEU A 36 3.79 3.93 -4.56
CA LEU A 36 2.86 3.29 -5.50
C LEU A 36 2.79 1.77 -5.30
N MET A 37 3.92 1.12 -5.02
CA MET A 37 3.95 -0.31 -4.66
C MET A 37 3.12 -0.58 -3.39
N ALA A 38 3.29 0.23 -2.33
CA ALA A 38 2.53 0.09 -1.09
C ALA A 38 1.02 0.34 -1.30
N ALA A 39 0.67 1.38 -2.07
CA ALA A 39 -0.71 1.68 -2.46
C ALA A 39 -1.34 0.53 -3.27
N THR A 40 -0.56 -0.09 -4.15
CA THR A 40 -0.98 -1.28 -4.91
C THR A 40 -1.26 -2.46 -3.97
N VAL A 41 -0.41 -2.70 -2.97
CA VAL A 41 -0.66 -3.72 -1.95
C VAL A 41 -1.96 -3.45 -1.20
N ALA A 42 -2.23 -2.20 -0.80
CA ALA A 42 -3.51 -1.85 -0.15
C ALA A 42 -4.71 -2.17 -1.06
N LYS A 43 -4.63 -1.78 -2.34
CA LYS A 43 -5.69 -1.94 -3.35
C LYS A 43 -6.08 -3.41 -3.55
N PHE A 44 -5.10 -4.30 -3.54
CA PHE A 44 -5.30 -5.73 -3.78
C PHE A 44 -5.43 -6.58 -2.51
N THR A 45 -5.43 -5.98 -1.32
CA THR A 45 -5.56 -6.72 -0.05
C THR A 45 -6.79 -6.32 0.75
N HIS A 46 -6.83 -5.10 1.28
CA HIS A 46 -7.84 -4.70 2.27
C HIS A 46 -8.60 -3.42 1.91
N ALA A 47 -8.14 -2.66 0.92
CA ALA A 47 -8.74 -1.40 0.49
C ALA A 47 -9.14 -1.42 -1.01
N PRO A 48 -9.98 -2.35 -1.48
CA PRO A 48 -10.32 -2.45 -2.90
C PRO A 48 -11.04 -1.21 -3.47
N ASN A 49 -11.71 -0.42 -2.64
CA ASN A 49 -12.50 0.74 -3.00
C ASN A 49 -11.78 2.09 -2.81
N PHE A 50 -10.57 2.12 -2.25
CA PHE A 50 -9.83 3.39 -2.18
C PHE A 50 -9.45 3.87 -3.59
N ASN A 51 -9.39 5.18 -3.78
CA ASN A 51 -8.99 5.81 -5.03
C ASN A 51 -7.65 6.50 -4.83
N MET A 52 -6.76 6.34 -5.82
CA MET A 52 -5.45 7.00 -5.81
C MET A 52 -5.32 7.98 -6.96
N MET A 53 -4.63 9.08 -6.68
CA MET A 53 -4.12 10.03 -7.66
C MET A 53 -2.59 10.02 -7.55
N VAL A 54 -1.89 9.82 -8.67
CA VAL A 54 -0.43 9.84 -8.71
C VAL A 54 0.12 11.18 -9.18
N GLU A 55 1.34 11.49 -8.75
CA GLU A 55 1.95 12.83 -8.91
C GLU A 55 2.11 13.34 -10.35
N TYR A 56 2.04 12.44 -11.35
CA TYR A 56 2.11 12.81 -12.77
C TYR A 56 0.72 12.98 -13.44
N GLY A 57 -0.36 12.99 -12.65
CA GLY A 57 -1.70 13.32 -13.14
C GLY A 57 -2.61 12.14 -13.49
N ALA A 58 -2.28 10.93 -13.03
CA ALA A 58 -3.07 9.71 -13.28
C ALA A 58 -3.72 9.16 -12.02
#